data_AF-A0A6P0TJ32-F1
#
_entry.id   AF-A0A6P0TJ32-F1
#
_cell.length_a   1.000
_cell.length_b   1.000
_cell.length_c   1.000
_cell.angle_alpha   90.00
_cell.angle_beta   90.00
_cell.angle_gamma   90.00
#
_symmetry.space_group_name_H-M   'P 1'
#
loop_
_entity.id
_entity.type
_entity.pdbx_description
1 polymer ?
#
loop_
_entity_poly.entity_id
_entity_poly.type
_entity_poly.pdbx_seq_one_letter_code
_entity_poly.pdbx_strand_id
1 'polypeptide(L)'
;MTHFVPASSMAQSSAVTLNMDVSVCQSQGGTLLSCSLELAPRSPISRPQQPKSLISGLPSVICDDITTVCQPGSPLHGHPPMYPSSGFGQEDTPTHLVELEGLANFETVTDQFSNQGIRFENAIALQPSNPAFPESTVGTMALIGAPKQGFMDTTFVHPIRQIEVCVTSSRPLVMTAFDHKNRLLAQTETGGGNLANHATSATSPNTRLGLRTQNASIHQVLFHCTGGNFTLTHLSFHL
;
A
#
# COMPACT_ATOMS: atom_id res chain seq x y z
N MET A 1 -12.48 -1.37 60.26
CA MET A 1 -12.57 -2.55 59.37
C MET A 1 -13.53 -2.20 58.25
N THR A 2 -13.00 -1.72 57.14
CA THR A 2 -13.77 -1.30 55.96
C THR A 2 -13.17 -2.07 54.79
N HIS A 3 -13.94 -3.00 54.25
CA HIS A 3 -13.52 -3.84 53.13
C HIS A 3 -13.52 -3.02 51.84
N PHE A 4 -12.38 -3.00 51.17
CA PHE A 4 -12.21 -2.47 49.82
C PHE A 4 -12.30 -3.65 48.84
N VAL A 5 -13.26 -3.63 47.93
CA VAL A 5 -13.38 -4.60 46.82
C VAL A 5 -12.86 -3.89 45.56
N PRO A 6 -11.86 -4.42 44.83
CA PRO A 6 -11.49 -3.86 43.54
C PRO A 6 -12.44 -4.38 42.45
N ALA A 7 -12.93 -3.46 41.62
CA ALA A 7 -13.66 -3.77 40.41
C ALA A 7 -12.68 -4.27 39.33
N SER A 8 -12.82 -5.54 38.94
CA SER A 8 -12.13 -6.12 37.79
C SER A 8 -12.67 -5.51 36.49
N SER A 9 -11.82 -4.75 35.80
CA SER A 9 -12.07 -4.28 34.44
C SER A 9 -11.94 -5.45 33.46
N MET A 10 -13.07 -5.95 32.96
CA MET A 10 -13.09 -6.84 31.80
C MET A 10 -12.88 -6.00 30.53
N ALA A 11 -11.66 -6.01 29.99
CA ALA A 11 -11.44 -5.65 28.60
C ALA A 11 -12.06 -6.73 27.72
N GLN A 12 -13.27 -6.48 27.21
CA GLN A 12 -13.87 -7.31 26.17
C GLN A 12 -13.15 -7.03 24.85
N SER A 13 -12.19 -7.89 24.52
CA SER A 13 -11.65 -8.00 23.16
C SER A 13 -12.79 -8.44 22.25
N SER A 14 -13.35 -7.49 21.50
CA SER A 14 -14.32 -7.80 20.46
C SER A 14 -13.56 -8.34 19.27
N ALA A 15 -13.56 -9.67 19.11
CA ALA A 15 -13.06 -10.33 17.92
C ALA A 15 -13.88 -9.84 16.72
N VAL A 16 -13.24 -9.09 15.81
CA VAL A 16 -13.83 -8.74 14.52
C VAL A 16 -13.58 -9.93 13.60
N THR A 17 -14.63 -10.69 13.29
CA THR A 17 -14.58 -11.74 12.27
C THR A 17 -14.53 -11.07 10.90
N LEU A 18 -13.37 -11.08 10.25
CA LEU A 18 -13.20 -10.66 8.86
C LEU A 18 -13.53 -11.85 7.94
N ASN A 19 -14.81 -12.04 7.63
CA ASN A 19 -15.21 -12.97 6.57
C ASN A 19 -15.04 -12.27 5.21
N MET A 20 -14.03 -12.66 4.44
CA MET A 20 -14.01 -12.41 3.00
C MET A 20 -14.93 -13.44 2.33
N ASP A 21 -16.25 -13.16 2.31
CA ASP A 21 -17.19 -13.98 1.54
C ASP A 21 -17.12 -13.60 0.06
N VAL A 22 -16.82 -14.58 -0.79
CA VAL A 22 -16.87 -14.44 -2.25
C VAL A 22 -18.31 -14.70 -2.69
N SER A 23 -19.09 -13.65 -2.87
CA SER A 23 -20.43 -13.77 -3.47
C SER A 23 -20.30 -13.82 -5.01
N VAL A 24 -20.65 -14.96 -5.59
CA VAL A 24 -20.70 -15.15 -7.05
C VAL A 24 -22.05 -14.64 -7.57
N CYS A 25 -22.06 -13.44 -8.16
CA CYS A 25 -23.22 -12.95 -8.91
C CYS A 25 -23.10 -13.38 -10.37
N GLN A 26 -23.91 -14.36 -10.79
CA GLN A 26 -24.04 -14.70 -12.21
C GLN A 26 -24.94 -13.66 -12.89
N SER A 27 -24.38 -12.82 -13.75
CA SER A 27 -25.16 -12.09 -14.75
C SER A 27 -24.97 -12.75 -16.12
N GLN A 28 -26.05 -12.85 -16.88
CA GLN A 28 -26.04 -13.40 -18.22
C GLN A 28 -25.15 -12.52 -19.11
N GLY A 29 -23.90 -12.92 -19.32
CA GLY A 29 -22.95 -12.23 -20.21
C GLY A 29 -21.53 -12.04 -19.68
N GLY A 30 -21.23 -12.38 -18.42
CA GLY A 30 -19.87 -12.36 -17.89
C GLY A 30 -19.82 -12.46 -16.38
N THR A 31 -18.90 -13.28 -15.86
CA THR A 31 -18.69 -13.45 -14.42
C THR A 31 -17.99 -12.21 -13.86
N LEU A 32 -18.71 -11.39 -13.09
CA LEU A 32 -18.10 -10.37 -12.23
C LEU A 32 -18.04 -10.92 -10.80
N LEU A 33 -16.84 -11.14 -10.29
CA LEU A 33 -16.61 -11.44 -8.88
C LEU A 33 -16.66 -10.11 -8.11
N SER A 34 -17.70 -9.91 -7.31
CA SER A 34 -17.77 -8.80 -6.35
C SER A 34 -17.31 -9.33 -4.99
N CYS A 35 -16.17 -8.82 -4.50
CA CYS A 35 -15.78 -9.03 -3.11
C CYS A 35 -16.39 -7.90 -2.28
N SER A 36 -17.43 -8.20 -1.51
CA SER A 36 -18.03 -7.26 -0.55
C SER A 36 -17.67 -7.72 0.85
N LEU A 37 -16.93 -6.90 1.60
CA LEU A 37 -16.81 -7.05 3.04
C LEU A 37 -18.09 -6.49 3.67
N GLU A 38 -18.99 -7.34 4.15
CA GLU A 38 -20.15 -6.91 4.94
C GLU A 38 -19.78 -6.88 6.42
N LEU A 39 -19.69 -5.66 6.98
CA LEU A 39 -19.75 -5.45 8.42
C LEU A 39 -21.21 -5.58 8.85
N ALA A 40 -21.50 -6.44 9.82
CA ALA A 40 -22.85 -6.64 10.34
C ALA A 40 -23.51 -5.29 10.73
N PRO A 41 -24.75 -4.99 10.28
CA PRO A 41 -25.36 -3.68 10.49
C PRO A 41 -25.74 -3.46 11.95
N ARG A 42 -25.30 -2.32 12.52
CA ARG A 42 -25.95 -1.69 13.68
C ARG A 42 -27.15 -0.87 13.22
N SER A 43 -28.19 -0.84 14.05
CA SER A 43 -29.52 -0.26 13.85
C SER A 43 -29.52 1.21 13.35
N PRO A 44 -30.58 1.66 12.64
CA PRO A 44 -30.57 2.92 11.90
C PRO A 44 -30.73 4.14 12.80
N ILE A 45 -29.87 5.15 12.59
CA ILE A 45 -30.07 6.53 13.06
C ILE A 45 -30.37 7.41 11.85
N SER A 46 -31.46 8.16 11.93
CA SER A 46 -32.07 8.98 10.89
C SER A 46 -31.16 10.11 10.36
N ARG A 47 -31.10 10.27 9.03
CA ARG A 47 -30.47 11.41 8.34
C ARG A 47 -31.44 12.60 8.19
N PRO A 48 -30.97 13.85 8.29
CA PRO A 48 -31.57 14.98 7.60
C PRO A 48 -30.98 15.19 6.19
N GLN A 49 -31.79 15.82 5.34
CA GLN A 49 -31.64 15.97 3.89
C GLN A 49 -30.51 16.94 3.46
N GLN A 50 -29.90 16.67 2.29
CA GLN A 50 -29.08 17.62 1.53
C GLN A 50 -29.89 18.31 0.42
N PRO A 51 -29.61 19.59 0.10
CA PRO A 51 -30.02 20.21 -1.16
C PRO A 51 -28.92 20.16 -2.25
N LYS A 52 -29.38 20.28 -3.49
CA LYS A 52 -28.71 20.01 -4.78
C LYS A 52 -27.78 21.13 -5.29
N SER A 53 -26.75 20.68 -6.02
CA SER A 53 -26.12 21.20 -7.25
C SER A 53 -25.55 22.63 -7.34
N LEU A 54 -24.31 22.77 -7.85
CA LEU A 54 -23.99 23.42 -9.14
C LEU A 54 -22.47 23.58 -9.41
N ILE A 55 -22.10 23.60 -10.71
CA ILE A 55 -20.86 24.09 -11.38
C ILE A 55 -19.66 23.10 -11.35
N SER A 56 -19.15 22.48 -12.42
CA SER A 56 -18.79 22.82 -13.82
C SER A 56 -17.56 23.73 -14.00
N GLY A 57 -16.39 23.14 -14.30
CA GLY A 57 -15.24 23.86 -14.86
C GLY A 57 -13.88 23.24 -14.50
N LEU A 58 -13.32 22.41 -15.39
CA LEU A 58 -11.90 22.05 -15.40
C LEU A 58 -11.33 22.40 -16.78
N PRO A 59 -10.22 23.15 -16.88
CA PRO A 59 -9.48 23.26 -18.13
C PRO A 59 -8.57 22.04 -18.35
N SER A 60 -8.65 21.52 -19.57
CA SER A 60 -7.74 20.57 -20.19
C SER A 60 -6.32 21.12 -20.25
N VAL A 61 -5.35 20.39 -19.70
CA VAL A 61 -3.92 20.60 -19.98
C VAL A 61 -3.53 19.66 -21.11
N ILE A 62 -3.14 20.27 -22.22
CA ILE A 62 -2.53 19.66 -23.40
C ILE A 62 -1.07 19.35 -23.02
N CYS A 63 -0.67 18.09 -23.13
CA CYS A 63 0.74 17.72 -23.12
C CYS A 63 1.16 17.50 -24.58
N ASP A 64 1.98 18.41 -25.10
CA ASP A 64 2.55 18.35 -26.43
C ASP A 64 3.63 17.26 -26.56
N ASP A 65 3.65 16.71 -27.77
CA ASP A 65 4.61 15.80 -28.38
C ASP A 65 6.08 16.06 -28.03
N ILE A 66 6.80 15.01 -27.62
CA ILE A 66 8.21 14.82 -28.00
C ILE A 66 8.44 13.35 -28.34
N THR A 67 8.11 12.97 -29.58
CA THR A 67 8.68 11.79 -30.26
C THR A 67 10.08 12.15 -30.77
N THR A 68 11.13 11.67 -30.12
CA THR A 68 12.49 11.69 -30.69
C THR A 68 12.82 10.31 -31.27
N VAL A 69 12.82 10.25 -32.59
CA VAL A 69 13.31 9.14 -33.41
C VAL A 69 14.83 9.18 -33.43
N CYS A 70 15.50 8.17 -32.88
CA CYS A 70 16.95 8.00 -33.04
C CYS A 70 17.23 7.17 -34.30
N GLN A 71 17.89 7.77 -35.29
CA GLN A 71 18.49 7.04 -36.42
C GLN A 71 19.89 6.52 -36.05
N PRO A 72 20.32 5.37 -36.62
CA PRO A 72 21.65 4.81 -36.40
C PRO A 72 22.68 5.41 -37.36
N GLY A 73 23.74 6.02 -36.80
CA GLY A 73 24.95 6.40 -37.53
C GLY A 73 26.16 5.62 -37.00
N SER A 74 26.84 4.89 -37.88
CA SER A 74 28.04 4.08 -37.60
C SER A 74 29.34 4.93 -37.69
N PRO A 75 30.56 4.39 -37.43
CA PRO A 75 31.49 4.99 -36.48
C PRO A 75 32.72 5.61 -37.14
N LEU A 76 33.32 6.64 -36.50
CA LEU A 76 34.69 7.05 -36.80
C LEU A 76 35.51 7.24 -35.52
N HIS A 77 36.73 6.72 -35.60
CA HIS A 77 37.79 6.71 -34.60
C HIS A 77 37.99 8.07 -33.90
N GLY A 78 37.98 8.04 -32.56
CA GLY A 78 38.46 9.13 -31.72
C GLY A 78 38.89 8.58 -30.36
N HIS A 79 40.11 8.88 -29.94
CA HIS A 79 40.69 8.51 -28.65
C HIS A 79 39.76 8.82 -27.46
N PRO A 80 39.71 7.97 -26.42
CA PRO A 80 38.84 8.21 -25.28
C PRO A 80 39.35 9.41 -24.45
N PRO A 81 38.50 10.40 -24.13
CA PRO A 81 38.82 11.37 -23.10
C PRO A 81 38.83 10.66 -21.73
N MET A 82 39.93 10.84 -21.00
CA MET A 82 40.04 10.50 -19.59
C MET A 82 39.02 11.32 -18.80
N TYR A 83 37.88 10.72 -18.50
CA TYR A 83 36.98 11.23 -17.47
C TYR A 83 37.60 10.95 -16.09
N PRO A 84 37.67 11.93 -15.18
CA PRO A 84 37.91 11.63 -13.78
C PRO A 84 36.75 10.77 -13.29
N SER A 85 37.10 9.60 -12.74
CA SER A 85 36.20 8.66 -12.11
C SER A 85 35.49 9.34 -10.94
N SER A 86 34.33 9.93 -11.21
CA SER A 86 33.36 10.30 -10.18
C SER A 86 32.84 9.01 -9.57
N GLY A 87 33.63 8.44 -8.66
CA GLY A 87 33.15 7.46 -7.71
C GLY A 87 32.07 8.13 -6.88
N PHE A 88 30.82 8.06 -7.33
CA PHE A 88 29.71 8.05 -6.41
C PHE A 88 29.95 6.82 -5.55
N GLY A 89 30.50 7.05 -4.35
CA GLY A 89 30.43 6.08 -3.28
C GLY A 89 28.97 5.69 -3.18
N GLN A 90 28.66 4.49 -3.63
CA GLN A 90 27.41 3.83 -3.34
C GLN A 90 27.51 3.57 -1.83
N GLU A 91 27.10 4.56 -1.06
CA GLU A 91 26.95 4.42 0.39
C GLU A 91 25.88 3.35 0.54
N ASP A 92 26.32 2.12 0.82
CA ASP A 92 25.46 0.98 1.13
C ASP A 92 24.76 1.29 2.45
N THR A 93 23.75 2.16 2.40
CA THR A 93 22.87 2.38 3.53
C THR A 93 22.12 1.08 3.77
N PRO A 94 22.17 0.53 4.99
CA PRO A 94 21.54 -0.75 5.30
C PRO A 94 20.06 -0.77 4.86
N THR A 95 19.70 -1.76 4.05
CA THR A 95 18.29 -2.05 3.78
C THR A 95 17.67 -2.64 5.05
N HIS A 96 16.63 -2.01 5.55
CA HIS A 96 15.82 -2.55 6.63
C HIS A 96 14.66 -3.34 6.03
N LEU A 97 14.54 -4.63 6.38
CA LEU A 97 13.43 -5.51 5.99
C LEU A 97 12.49 -5.69 7.17
N VAL A 98 11.20 -5.50 6.95
CA VAL A 98 10.16 -5.74 7.96
C VAL A 98 9.71 -7.20 7.89
N GLU A 99 10.12 -7.98 8.91
CA GLU A 99 9.85 -9.42 9.01
C GLU A 99 8.43 -9.69 9.53
N LEU A 100 7.53 -10.14 8.65
CA LEU A 100 6.11 -10.34 8.97
C LEU A 100 5.78 -11.73 9.54
N GLU A 101 6.63 -12.74 9.33
CA GLU A 101 6.30 -14.15 9.64
C GLU A 101 6.15 -14.43 11.15
N GLY A 102 6.63 -13.53 12.02
CA GLY A 102 6.48 -13.64 13.47
C GLY A 102 5.14 -13.14 14.02
N LEU A 103 4.28 -12.56 13.19
CA LEU A 103 3.01 -11.98 13.61
C LEU A 103 1.91 -13.04 13.71
N ALA A 104 0.97 -12.85 14.64
CA ALA A 104 -0.20 -13.71 14.71
C ALA A 104 -1.22 -13.37 13.62
N ASN A 105 -1.97 -14.37 13.15
CA ASN A 105 -3.05 -14.16 12.19
C ASN A 105 -4.15 -13.28 12.82
N PHE A 106 -4.59 -12.25 12.08
CA PHE A 106 -5.48 -11.18 12.53
C PHE A 106 -4.94 -10.26 13.63
N GLU A 107 -3.62 -10.24 13.84
CA GLU A 107 -3.00 -9.30 14.77
C GLU A 107 -3.08 -7.86 14.24
N THR A 108 -3.52 -6.92 15.09
CA THR A 108 -3.41 -5.49 14.76
C THR A 108 -1.96 -5.06 14.83
N VAL A 109 -1.43 -4.53 13.73
CA VAL A 109 -0.05 -4.09 13.61
C VAL A 109 0.02 -2.58 13.77
N THR A 110 0.76 -2.13 14.78
CA THR A 110 0.95 -0.71 15.08
C THR A 110 2.39 -0.43 15.51
N ASP A 111 2.84 -1.06 16.59
CA ASP A 111 4.13 -0.76 17.24
C ASP A 111 5.10 -1.95 17.28
N GLN A 112 4.73 -3.10 16.70
CA GLN A 112 5.52 -4.34 16.68
C GLN A 112 6.92 -4.15 16.08
N PHE A 113 7.07 -3.17 15.19
CA PHE A 113 8.31 -2.84 14.50
C PHE A 113 8.90 -1.48 14.92
N SER A 114 8.45 -0.94 16.05
CA SER A 114 8.92 0.35 16.58
C SER A 114 10.43 0.36 16.86
N ASN A 115 11.02 -0.79 17.20
CA ASN A 115 12.47 -0.96 17.35
C ASN A 115 13.25 -0.77 16.04
N GLN A 116 12.60 -0.98 14.88
CA GLN A 116 13.13 -0.68 13.55
C GLN A 116 12.80 0.75 13.11
N GLY A 117 12.06 1.50 13.92
CA GLY A 117 11.67 2.88 13.63
C GLY A 117 10.51 3.01 12.65
N ILE A 118 9.72 1.96 12.43
CA ILE A 118 8.52 1.98 11.58
C ILE A 118 7.27 1.69 12.41
N ARG A 119 6.19 2.42 12.14
CA ARG A 119 4.89 2.24 12.79
C ARG A 119 3.80 2.21 11.74
N PHE A 120 2.79 1.40 11.97
CA PHE A 120 1.66 1.23 11.06
C PHE A 120 0.39 1.78 11.69
N GLU A 121 -0.48 2.37 10.87
CA GLU A 121 -1.86 2.61 11.26
C GLU A 121 -2.81 1.94 10.29
N ASN A 122 -3.91 1.41 10.84
CA ASN A 122 -4.91 0.68 10.06
C ASN A 122 -4.31 -0.54 9.32
N ALA A 123 -3.46 -1.29 10.03
CA ALA A 123 -2.85 -2.52 9.52
C ALA A 123 -3.23 -3.73 10.38
N ILE A 124 -3.57 -4.83 9.70
CA ILE A 124 -3.76 -6.15 10.33
C ILE A 124 -2.89 -7.16 9.59
N ALA A 125 -2.16 -7.98 10.34
CA ALA A 125 -1.43 -9.11 9.79
C ALA A 125 -2.37 -10.28 9.55
N LEU A 126 -2.26 -10.95 8.41
CA LEU A 126 -2.95 -12.21 8.17
C LEU A 126 -2.20 -13.08 7.17
N GLN A 127 -2.47 -14.38 7.23
CA GLN A 127 -2.13 -15.31 6.17
C GLN A 127 -3.29 -15.35 5.16
N PRO A 128 -3.08 -14.99 3.88
CA PRO A 128 -4.15 -14.96 2.90
C PRO A 128 -4.75 -16.35 2.67
N SER A 129 -6.06 -16.49 2.91
CA SER A 129 -6.80 -17.72 2.60
C SER A 129 -7.54 -17.65 1.26
N ASN A 130 -7.69 -16.45 0.70
CA ASN A 130 -8.36 -16.21 -0.57
C ASN A 130 -7.35 -16.38 -1.73
N PRO A 131 -7.54 -17.32 -2.66
CA PRO A 131 -6.64 -17.54 -3.79
C PRO A 131 -6.46 -16.33 -4.72
N ALA A 132 -7.38 -15.35 -4.69
CA ALA A 132 -7.22 -14.10 -5.44
C ALA A 132 -6.06 -13.24 -4.92
N PHE A 133 -5.66 -13.43 -3.65
CA PHE A 133 -4.53 -12.81 -2.98
C PHE A 133 -3.49 -13.88 -2.63
N PRO A 134 -2.70 -14.35 -3.61
CA PRO A 134 -1.76 -15.44 -3.36
C PRO A 134 -0.66 -15.00 -2.38
N GLU A 135 -0.16 -15.96 -1.61
CA GLU A 135 1.02 -15.78 -0.77
C GLU A 135 2.22 -15.30 -1.61
N SER A 136 3.12 -14.56 -0.98
CA SER A 136 4.36 -14.14 -1.61
C SER A 136 5.33 -15.32 -1.65
N THR A 137 6.21 -15.38 -2.65
CA THR A 137 7.28 -16.40 -2.68
C THR A 137 8.29 -16.23 -1.56
N VAL A 138 8.28 -15.08 -0.87
CA VAL A 138 9.22 -14.76 0.22
C VAL A 138 8.61 -15.00 1.61
N GLY A 139 7.29 -15.11 1.72
CA GLY A 139 6.60 -15.22 3.01
C GLY A 139 5.09 -15.43 2.86
N THR A 140 4.51 -16.02 3.91
CA THR A 140 3.08 -16.37 3.98
C THR A 140 2.25 -15.25 4.62
N MET A 141 2.87 -14.39 5.44
CA MET A 141 2.19 -13.30 6.12
C MET A 141 2.10 -12.04 5.27
N ALA A 142 0.94 -11.40 5.31
CA ALA A 142 0.67 -10.15 4.64
C ALA A 142 0.02 -9.14 5.58
N LEU A 143 0.24 -7.85 5.32
CA LEU A 143 -0.51 -6.77 5.95
C LEU A 143 -1.70 -6.37 5.07
N ILE A 144 -2.86 -6.14 5.68
CA ILE A 144 -4.04 -5.56 5.02
C ILE A 144 -4.42 -4.21 5.63
N GLY A 145 -4.98 -3.32 4.80
CA GLY A 145 -5.56 -2.05 5.24
C GLY A 145 -6.90 -2.26 5.95
N ALA A 146 -6.89 -2.38 7.28
CA ALA A 146 -8.06 -2.70 8.10
C ALA A 146 -7.95 -2.10 9.52
N PRO A 147 -9.08 -1.80 10.20
CA PRO A 147 -10.48 -2.10 9.83
C PRO A 147 -11.09 -1.15 8.78
N LYS A 148 -10.47 0.00 8.50
CA LYS A 148 -10.96 0.93 7.48
C LYS A 148 -10.44 0.48 6.12
N GLN A 149 -11.33 -0.03 5.27
CA GLN A 149 -10.91 -0.55 3.98
C GLN A 149 -10.25 0.51 3.10
N GLY A 150 -9.33 0.04 2.26
CA GLY A 150 -8.78 0.85 1.18
C GLY A 150 -7.70 1.84 1.57
N PHE A 151 -7.21 1.86 2.82
CA PHE A 151 -5.98 2.59 3.12
C PHE A 151 -5.12 1.96 4.23
N MET A 152 -3.86 2.34 4.31
CA MET A 152 -2.94 2.01 5.40
C MET A 152 -1.90 3.12 5.50
N ASP A 153 -1.60 3.55 6.72
CA ASP A 153 -0.56 4.55 6.98
C ASP A 153 0.69 3.89 7.53
N THR A 154 1.84 4.43 7.18
CA THR A 154 3.15 3.97 7.65
C THR A 154 4.00 5.18 7.97
N THR A 155 4.42 5.31 9.22
CA THR A 155 5.25 6.42 9.68
C THR A 155 6.64 5.93 10.09
N PHE A 156 7.63 6.78 9.87
CA PHE A 156 9.03 6.48 10.14
C PHE A 156 9.58 7.44 11.20
N VAL A 157 10.12 6.88 12.28
CA VAL A 157 10.78 7.62 13.36
C VAL A 157 12.04 8.31 12.83
N HIS A 158 12.83 7.57 12.06
CA HIS A 158 13.97 8.11 11.32
C HIS A 158 13.56 8.30 9.87
N PRO A 159 13.77 9.49 9.28
CA PRO A 159 13.38 9.73 7.90
C PRO A 159 14.09 8.77 6.94
N ILE A 160 13.39 8.29 5.93
CA ILE A 160 13.92 7.36 4.92
C ILE A 160 14.08 8.05 3.55
N ARG A 161 14.86 7.46 2.65
CA ARG A 161 15.01 7.91 1.26
C ARG A 161 14.30 7.02 0.26
N GLN A 162 14.09 5.75 0.61
CA GLN A 162 13.54 4.76 -0.28
C GLN A 162 12.68 3.76 0.50
N ILE A 163 11.57 3.37 -0.10
CA ILE A 163 10.69 2.30 0.37
C ILE A 163 10.32 1.42 -0.82
N GLU A 164 10.28 0.12 -0.60
CA GLU A 164 9.79 -0.87 -1.55
C GLU A 164 8.88 -1.86 -0.85
N VAL A 165 7.87 -2.35 -1.58
CA VAL A 165 6.89 -3.30 -1.05
C VAL A 165 6.29 -4.11 -2.18
N CYS A 166 5.94 -5.37 -1.92
CA CYS A 166 5.17 -6.19 -2.85
C CYS A 166 3.68 -6.03 -2.56
N VAL A 167 2.89 -5.78 -3.61
CA VAL A 167 1.47 -5.44 -3.49
C VAL A 167 0.59 -6.36 -4.34
N THR A 168 -0.53 -6.78 -3.75
CA THR A 168 -1.66 -7.39 -4.48
C THR A 168 -2.91 -6.60 -4.14
N SER A 169 -3.70 -6.24 -5.14
CA SER A 169 -4.80 -5.28 -5.00
C SER A 169 -5.94 -5.57 -5.97
N SER A 170 -7.18 -5.31 -5.54
CA SER A 170 -8.37 -5.52 -6.38
C SER A 170 -8.64 -4.36 -7.35
N ARG A 171 -8.00 -3.22 -7.15
CA ARG A 171 -8.12 -1.97 -7.93
C ARG A 171 -6.74 -1.27 -7.93
N PRO A 172 -6.54 -0.19 -8.71
CA PRO A 172 -5.32 0.60 -8.62
C PRO A 172 -4.99 0.96 -7.17
N LEU A 173 -3.79 0.59 -6.73
CA LEU A 173 -3.22 0.95 -5.45
C LEU A 173 -2.24 2.10 -5.66
N VAL A 174 -2.42 3.17 -4.90
CA VAL A 174 -1.54 4.32 -4.90
C VAL A 174 -0.69 4.29 -3.63
N MET A 175 0.63 4.41 -3.79
CA MET A 175 1.58 4.63 -2.70
C MET A 175 2.08 6.07 -2.76
N THR A 176 1.88 6.82 -1.68
CA THR A 176 2.19 8.26 -1.61
C THR A 176 3.13 8.54 -0.46
N ALA A 177 4.25 9.22 -0.71
CA ALA A 177 5.22 9.59 0.31
C ALA A 177 5.12 11.07 0.69
N PHE A 178 5.26 11.36 1.98
CA PHE A 178 5.20 12.70 2.55
C PHE A 178 6.41 13.01 3.44
N ASP A 179 6.74 14.30 3.57
CA ASP A 179 7.70 14.80 4.56
C ASP A 179 7.07 15.04 5.93
N HIS A 180 7.88 15.48 6.92
CA HIS A 180 7.41 15.80 8.28
C HIS A 180 6.39 16.94 8.37
N LYS A 181 6.16 17.69 7.28
CA LYS A 181 5.16 18.75 7.20
C LYS A 181 3.93 18.30 6.41
N ASN A 182 3.77 16.99 6.19
CA ASN A 182 2.71 16.39 5.37
C ASN A 182 2.69 16.91 3.92
N ARG A 183 3.84 17.35 3.40
CA ARG A 183 3.94 17.76 1.98
C ARG A 183 4.26 16.55 1.13
N LEU A 184 3.52 16.39 0.03
CA LEU A 184 3.74 15.35 -0.96
C LEU A 184 5.18 15.43 -1.50
N LEU A 185 5.89 14.31 -1.43
CA LEU A 185 7.24 14.17 -1.98
C LEU A 185 7.25 13.40 -3.30
N ALA A 186 6.56 12.26 -3.32
CA ALA A 186 6.51 11.37 -4.46
C ALA A 186 5.27 10.49 -4.39
N GLN A 187 4.84 9.97 -5.54
CA GLN A 187 3.71 9.05 -5.66
C GLN A 187 3.98 8.06 -6.79
N THR A 188 3.49 6.84 -6.60
CA THR A 188 3.50 5.79 -7.61
C THR A 188 2.22 4.97 -7.46
N GLU A 189 1.83 4.26 -8.50
CA GLU A 189 0.60 3.47 -8.50
C GLU A 189 0.74 2.18 -9.31
N THR A 190 -0.11 1.21 -9.01
CA THR A 190 -0.34 0.09 -9.92
C THR A 190 -1.24 0.56 -11.08
N GLY A 191 -0.93 0.16 -12.32
CA GLY A 191 -1.73 0.53 -13.50
C GLY A 191 -3.15 -0.09 -13.53
N GLY A 192 -3.55 -0.80 -12.49
CA GLY A 192 -4.77 -1.60 -12.38
C GLY A 192 -4.79 -2.44 -11.10
N GLY A 193 -5.87 -3.18 -10.89
CA GLY A 193 -5.86 -4.30 -9.95
C GLY A 193 -5.04 -5.47 -10.52
N ASN A 194 -4.46 -6.28 -9.63
CA ASN A 194 -3.55 -7.38 -9.96
C ASN A 194 -3.87 -8.67 -9.18
N LEU A 195 -5.16 -9.01 -9.05
CA LEU A 195 -5.59 -10.27 -8.44
C LEU A 195 -5.23 -11.47 -9.31
N ALA A 196 -4.91 -12.61 -8.70
CA ALA A 196 -4.45 -13.80 -9.43
C ALA A 196 -5.50 -14.41 -10.38
N ASN A 197 -6.78 -14.18 -10.09
CA ASN A 197 -7.90 -14.72 -10.85
C ASN A 197 -8.39 -13.77 -11.97
N HIS A 198 -7.77 -12.60 -12.14
CA HIS A 198 -8.12 -11.65 -13.20
C HIS A 198 -7.22 -11.87 -14.42
N ALA A 199 -7.71 -12.63 -15.40
CA ALA A 199 -6.97 -12.92 -16.64
C ALA A 199 -6.59 -11.68 -17.47
N THR A 200 -7.20 -10.52 -17.18
CA THR A 200 -6.97 -9.25 -17.89
C THR A 200 -6.05 -8.28 -17.17
N SER A 201 -5.53 -8.61 -15.97
CA SER A 201 -4.59 -7.72 -15.29
C SER A 201 -3.25 -7.70 -16.03
N ALA A 202 -2.79 -6.53 -16.44
CA ALA A 202 -1.47 -6.35 -17.06
C ALA A 202 -0.30 -6.59 -16.08
N THR A 203 -0.62 -6.67 -14.78
CA THR A 203 0.34 -6.75 -13.69
C THR A 203 0.04 -7.99 -12.87
N SER A 204 1.07 -8.78 -12.58
CA SER A 204 0.95 -9.97 -11.76
C SER A 204 0.73 -9.61 -10.27
N PRO A 205 0.07 -10.49 -9.48
CA PRO A 205 0.04 -10.39 -8.02
C PRO A 205 1.45 -10.25 -7.42
N ASN A 206 1.51 -9.70 -6.20
CA ASN A 206 2.74 -9.44 -5.45
C ASN A 206 3.77 -8.61 -6.25
N THR A 207 3.27 -7.66 -7.04
CA THR A 207 4.10 -6.76 -7.82
C THR A 207 4.86 -5.81 -6.91
N ARG A 208 6.14 -5.57 -7.22
CA ARG A 208 6.95 -4.61 -6.46
C ARG A 208 6.54 -3.18 -6.82
N LEU A 209 6.24 -2.40 -5.79
CA LEU A 209 5.99 -0.96 -5.87
C LEU A 209 7.06 -0.26 -5.02
N GLY A 210 7.67 0.80 -5.54
CA GLY A 210 8.78 1.48 -4.88
C GLY A 210 8.72 2.99 -5.05
N LEU A 211 9.20 3.72 -4.04
CA LEU A 211 9.41 5.16 -4.07
C LEU A 211 10.83 5.47 -3.61
N ARG A 212 11.48 6.41 -4.30
CA ARG A 212 12.79 6.95 -3.93
C ARG A 212 12.78 8.46 -4.08
N THR A 213 13.34 9.16 -3.11
CA THR A 213 13.54 10.62 -3.14
C THR A 213 15.02 10.95 -3.13
N GLN A 214 15.44 11.93 -3.96
CA GLN A 214 16.85 12.33 -4.04
C GLN A 214 17.22 13.34 -2.95
N ASN A 215 16.39 14.38 -2.77
CA ASN A 215 16.75 15.55 -1.96
C ASN A 215 15.81 15.82 -0.77
N ALA A 216 14.80 14.98 -0.58
CA ALA A 216 13.86 15.07 0.54
C ALA A 216 13.80 13.74 1.29
N SER A 217 13.47 13.79 2.57
CA SER A 217 13.33 12.59 3.39
C SER A 217 11.85 12.29 3.63
N ILE A 218 11.49 11.03 3.43
CA ILE A 218 10.16 10.49 3.63
C ILE A 218 9.98 10.23 5.13
N HIS A 219 8.92 10.80 5.71
CA HIS A 219 8.52 10.55 7.10
C HIS A 219 7.27 9.68 7.18
N GLN A 220 6.47 9.66 6.11
CA GLN A 220 5.20 8.98 6.07
C GLN A 220 4.93 8.44 4.67
N VAL A 221 4.33 7.26 4.60
CA VAL A 221 3.85 6.64 3.38
C VAL A 221 2.40 6.22 3.58
N LEU A 222 1.53 6.65 2.66
CA LEU A 222 0.13 6.27 2.61
C LEU A 222 -0.10 5.32 1.45
N PHE A 223 -0.67 4.16 1.76
CA PHE A 223 -1.22 3.23 0.79
C PHE A 223 -2.71 3.47 0.65
N HIS A 224 -3.22 3.55 -0.57
CA HIS A 224 -4.64 3.79 -0.82
C HIS A 224 -5.16 3.05 -2.05
N CYS A 225 -6.25 2.30 -1.88
CA CYS A 225 -6.95 1.53 -2.91
C CYS A 225 -8.44 1.91 -2.87
N THR A 226 -8.85 2.87 -3.69
CA THR A 226 -10.19 3.47 -3.65
C THR A 226 -11.28 2.43 -3.89
N GLY A 227 -12.08 2.11 -2.86
CA GLY A 227 -13.17 1.14 -2.97
C GLY A 227 -12.68 -0.27 -3.34
N GLY A 228 -11.48 -0.63 -2.92
CA GLY A 228 -10.88 -1.94 -3.12
C GLY A 228 -10.11 -2.41 -1.89
N ASN A 229 -9.59 -3.63 -1.99
CA ASN A 229 -8.77 -4.26 -0.97
C ASN A 229 -7.35 -4.45 -1.50
N PHE A 230 -6.37 -4.51 -0.60
CA PHE A 230 -4.99 -4.80 -0.93
C PHE A 230 -4.28 -5.54 0.19
N THR A 231 -3.22 -6.25 -0.17
CA THR A 231 -2.25 -6.87 0.72
C THR A 231 -0.86 -6.32 0.43
N LEU A 232 -0.08 -6.09 1.48
CA LEU A 232 1.33 -5.72 1.40
C LEU A 232 2.18 -6.88 1.94
N THR A 233 3.23 -7.25 1.22
CA THR A 233 4.23 -8.23 1.63
C THR A 233 5.63 -7.68 1.36
N HIS A 234 6.64 -8.23 2.01
CA HIS A 234 8.05 -7.93 1.72
C HIS A 234 8.36 -6.42 1.69
N LEU A 235 8.04 -5.72 2.78
CA LEU A 235 8.29 -4.28 2.93
C LEU A 235 9.74 -4.04 3.34
N SER A 236 10.44 -3.19 2.60
CA SER A 236 11.80 -2.75 2.95
C SER A 236 11.99 -1.25 2.74
N PHE A 237 12.95 -0.68 3.47
CA PHE A 237 13.28 0.74 3.38
C PHE A 237 14.75 1.04 3.66
N HIS A 238 15.20 2.22 3.23
CA HIS A 238 16.55 2.73 3.43
C HIS A 238 16.52 4.14 4.03
N LEU A 239 17.33 4.35 5.07
CA LEU A 239 17.52 5.65 5.73
C LEU A 239 18.15 6.70 4.79
#